data_AF-A0A6S6R2I0-F1
#
_entry.id   AF-A0A6S6R2I0-F1
#
_cell.length_a   1.000
_cell.length_b   1.000
_cell.length_c   1.000
_cell.angle_alpha   90.00
_cell.angle_beta   90.00
_cell.angle_gamma   90.00
#
_symmetry.space_group_name_H-M   'P 1'
#
loop_
_entity.id
_entity.type
_entity.pdbx_description
1 polymer ?
#
loop_
_entity_poly.entity_id
_entity_poly.type
_entity_poly.pdbx_seq_one_letter_code
_entity_poly.pdbx_strand_id
1 'polypeptide(L)'
;MKEDYAFITEQGESTVHELSTVEALIKYQEQFHTGFPLTDKEAEMILGYMEGHDYVLGEVQGNFYQGDLAEVRERICWEEYSMDDVIDAVCEWNYELVLEAEAQRNNPEDFVDFAKSQSRYERLKAEEATLD
;
A
#
# COMPACT_ATOMS: atom_id res chain seq x y z
N MET A 1 -2.63 -15.13 14.97
CA MET A 1 -3.87 -15.02 14.18
C MET A 1 -4.78 -14.05 14.89
N LYS A 2 -4.83 -12.81 14.40
CA LYS A 2 -5.88 -11.87 14.79
C LYS A 2 -7.24 -12.55 14.55
N GLU A 3 -8.21 -12.33 15.43
CA GLU A 3 -9.54 -12.96 15.33
C GLU A 3 -10.37 -12.42 14.14
N ASP A 4 -9.83 -11.43 13.41
CA ASP A 4 -10.56 -10.58 12.46
C ASP A 4 -10.33 -10.94 10.97
N TYR A 5 -9.46 -11.90 10.64
CA TYR A 5 -9.28 -12.31 9.24
C TYR A 5 -10.53 -13.03 8.72
N ALA A 6 -11.00 -12.61 7.55
CA ALA A 6 -12.13 -13.20 6.86
C ALA A 6 -11.81 -14.63 6.36
N PHE A 7 -10.61 -14.84 5.81
CA PHE A 7 -10.12 -16.13 5.34
C PHE A 7 -8.60 -16.11 5.10
N ILE A 8 -8.03 -17.29 4.81
CA ILE A 8 -6.60 -17.48 4.55
C ILE A 8 -6.44 -18.29 3.26
N THR A 9 -5.55 -17.87 2.37
CA THR A 9 -5.24 -18.59 1.11
C THR A 9 -3.75 -18.94 1.01
N GLU A 10 -3.43 -19.90 0.15
CA GLU A 10 -2.05 -20.07 -0.31
C GLU A 10 -1.69 -18.95 -1.29
N GLN A 11 -0.40 -18.60 -1.38
CA GLN A 11 0.05 -17.61 -2.37
C GLN A 11 -0.13 -18.16 -3.80
N GLY A 12 -0.71 -17.35 -4.69
CA GLY A 12 -1.00 -17.76 -6.08
C GLY A 12 -2.22 -18.68 -6.24
N GLU A 13 -3.01 -18.87 -5.18
CA GLU A 13 -4.30 -19.54 -5.26
C GLU A 13 -5.32 -18.66 -6.00
N SER A 14 -6.11 -19.22 -6.92
CA SER A 14 -7.06 -18.46 -7.75
C SER A 14 -8.36 -18.05 -7.05
N THR A 15 -8.45 -18.22 -5.73
CA THR A 15 -9.66 -17.94 -4.95
C THR A 15 -9.88 -16.43 -4.79
N VAL A 16 -8.79 -15.66 -4.73
CA VAL A 16 -8.80 -14.20 -4.70
C VAL A 16 -8.21 -13.69 -6.01
N HIS A 17 -8.86 -12.70 -6.61
CA HIS A 17 -8.25 -11.98 -7.70
C HIS A 17 -7.36 -10.88 -7.10
N GLU A 18 -6.07 -11.17 -7.02
CA GLU A 18 -5.06 -10.21 -6.55
C GLU A 18 -5.01 -9.00 -7.49
N LEU A 19 -5.11 -7.81 -6.93
CA LEU A 19 -5.12 -6.54 -7.63
C LEU A 19 -3.70 -5.94 -7.65
N SER A 20 -2.72 -6.75 -8.05
CA SER A 20 -1.29 -6.40 -7.94
C SER A 20 -0.74 -5.60 -9.13
N THR A 21 -1.59 -5.14 -10.04
CA THR A 21 -1.18 -4.28 -11.16
C THR A 21 -2.07 -3.05 -11.25
N VAL A 22 -1.53 -1.97 -11.80
CA VAL A 22 -2.25 -0.70 -12.02
C VAL A 22 -3.55 -0.94 -12.80
N GLU A 23 -3.49 -1.73 -13.88
CA GLU A 23 -4.66 -2.04 -14.70
C GLU A 23 -5.72 -2.83 -13.93
N ALA A 24 -5.32 -3.78 -13.09
CA ALA A 24 -6.24 -4.57 -12.28
C ALA A 24 -6.96 -3.71 -11.24
N LEU A 25 -6.21 -2.85 -10.53
CA LEU A 25 -6.75 -1.97 -9.50
C LEU A 25 -7.69 -0.91 -10.09
N ILE A 26 -7.30 -0.27 -11.20
CA ILE A 26 -8.16 0.72 -11.89
C ILE A 26 -9.43 0.04 -12.41
N LYS A 27 -9.30 -1.13 -13.05
CA LYS A 27 -10.47 -1.88 -13.56
C LYS A 27 -11.43 -2.26 -12.44
N TYR A 28 -10.91 -2.64 -11.27
CA TYR A 28 -11.73 -2.91 -10.09
C TYR A 28 -12.52 -1.66 -9.68
N GLN A 29 -11.85 -0.51 -9.52
CA GLN A 29 -12.53 0.74 -9.17
C GLN A 29 -13.59 1.15 -10.20
N GLU A 30 -13.28 1.05 -11.50
CA GLU A 30 -14.22 1.36 -12.57
C GLU A 30 -15.48 0.47 -12.51
N GLN A 31 -15.30 -0.82 -12.19
CA GLN A 31 -16.38 -1.79 -12.15
C GLN A 31 -17.29 -1.63 -10.92
N PHE A 32 -16.72 -1.29 -9.76
CA PHE A 32 -17.45 -1.25 -8.49
C PHE A 32 -17.73 0.18 -7.98
N HIS A 33 -17.34 1.20 -8.75
CA HIS A 33 -17.65 2.61 -8.52
C HIS A 33 -17.36 3.06 -7.08
N THR A 34 -16.13 2.82 -6.60
CA THR A 34 -15.68 3.07 -5.23
C THR A 34 -15.52 4.55 -4.85
N GLY A 35 -16.19 5.48 -5.54
CA GLY A 35 -16.26 6.90 -5.18
C GLY A 35 -15.36 7.82 -6.02
N PHE A 36 -14.11 7.45 -6.31
CA PHE A 36 -13.17 8.28 -7.08
C PHE A 36 -12.29 7.42 -7.99
N PRO A 37 -12.09 7.82 -9.28
CA PRO A 37 -11.19 7.12 -10.17
C PRO A 37 -9.73 7.44 -9.83
N LEU A 38 -8.93 6.42 -9.60
CA LEU A 38 -7.47 6.54 -9.50
C LEU A 38 -6.86 6.82 -10.87
N THR A 39 -5.87 7.70 -10.90
CA THR A 39 -4.90 7.81 -11.98
C THR A 39 -3.89 6.67 -11.92
N ASP A 40 -3.22 6.38 -13.05
CA ASP A 40 -2.14 5.39 -13.10
C ASP A 40 -1.07 5.64 -12.04
N LYS A 41 -0.73 6.92 -11.79
CA LYS A 41 0.28 7.31 -10.80
C LYS A 41 -0.18 7.02 -9.37
N GLU A 42 -1.43 7.33 -9.03
CA GLU A 42 -1.98 7.05 -7.69
C GLU A 42 -2.08 5.54 -7.45
N ALA A 43 -2.56 4.79 -8.45
CA ALA A 43 -2.61 3.33 -8.38
C ALA A 43 -1.20 2.72 -8.21
N GLU A 44 -0.21 3.18 -8.99
CA GLU A 44 1.18 2.73 -8.86
C GLU A 44 1.74 3.02 -7.45
N MET A 45 1.50 4.21 -6.91
CA MET A 45 1.93 4.55 -5.55
C MET A 45 1.26 3.65 -4.51
N ILE A 46 -0.07 3.51 -4.53
CA ILE A 46 -0.82 2.68 -3.58
C ILE A 46 -0.26 1.25 -3.58
N LEU A 47 -0.06 0.66 -4.76
CA LEU A 47 0.49 -0.70 -4.88
C LEU A 47 1.91 -0.79 -4.33
N GLY A 48 2.75 0.22 -4.61
CA GLY A 48 4.10 0.27 -4.07
C GLY A 48 4.15 0.40 -2.53
N TYR A 49 3.22 1.16 -1.94
CA TYR A 49 3.08 1.25 -0.48
C TYR A 49 2.60 -0.08 0.12
N MET A 50 1.62 -0.74 -0.48
CA MET A 50 1.15 -2.06 -0.03
C MET A 50 2.27 -3.09 -0.06
N GLU A 51 2.98 -3.22 -1.18
CA GLU A 51 4.10 -4.14 -1.32
C GLU A 51 5.22 -3.82 -0.31
N GLY A 52 5.55 -2.54 -0.14
CA GLY A 52 6.58 -2.09 0.80
C GLY A 52 6.26 -2.34 2.28
N HIS A 53 5.00 -2.63 2.62
CA HIS A 53 4.53 -2.92 3.96
C HIS A 53 4.02 -4.37 4.12
N ASP A 54 4.43 -5.27 3.22
CA ASP A 54 4.06 -6.71 3.23
C ASP A 54 2.55 -6.97 3.09
N TYR A 55 1.85 -6.11 2.34
CA TYR A 55 0.43 -6.27 2.01
C TYR A 55 0.17 -6.44 0.51
N VAL A 56 -0.94 -7.08 0.19
CA VAL A 56 -1.50 -7.18 -1.17
C VAL A 56 -2.98 -6.79 -1.14
N LEU A 57 -3.50 -6.29 -2.26
CA LEU A 57 -4.93 -5.99 -2.42
C LEU A 57 -5.59 -7.10 -3.22
N GLY A 58 -6.85 -7.41 -2.93
CA GLY A 58 -7.57 -8.47 -3.61
C GLY A 58 -9.07 -8.27 -3.62
N GLU A 59 -9.74 -8.92 -4.56
CA GLU A 59 -11.20 -8.98 -4.59
C GLU A 59 -11.74 -10.40 -4.70
N VAL A 60 -12.90 -10.60 -4.07
CA VAL A 60 -13.70 -11.81 -4.22
C VAL A 60 -15.15 -11.41 -4.49
N GLN A 61 -15.60 -11.62 -5.73
CA GLN A 61 -16.96 -11.34 -6.18
C GLN A 61 -17.36 -9.88 -5.94
N GLY A 62 -16.41 -8.96 -6.06
CA GLY A 62 -16.62 -7.53 -5.83
C GLY A 62 -16.53 -7.06 -4.39
N ASN A 63 -16.24 -7.95 -3.44
CA ASN A 63 -15.84 -7.55 -2.10
C ASN A 63 -14.32 -7.33 -2.08
N PHE A 64 -13.88 -6.28 -1.41
CA PHE A 64 -12.47 -5.86 -1.37
C PHE A 64 -11.79 -6.34 -0.09
N TYR A 65 -10.53 -6.73 -0.22
CA TYR A 65 -9.74 -7.26 0.87
C TYR A 65 -8.31 -6.75 0.81
N GLN A 66 -7.72 -6.60 1.99
CA GLN A 66 -6.27 -6.49 2.17
C GLN A 66 -5.74 -7.85 2.65
N GLY A 67 -4.64 -8.29 2.06
CA GLY A 67 -3.97 -9.54 2.38
C GLY A 67 -2.65 -9.28 3.07
N ASP A 68 -2.51 -9.75 4.30
CA ASP A 68 -1.28 -9.72 5.10
C ASP A 68 -0.37 -10.90 4.72
N LEU A 69 0.84 -10.59 4.25
CA LEU A 69 1.85 -11.57 3.83
C LEU A 69 2.82 -11.97 4.95
N ALA A 70 2.79 -11.28 6.09
CA ALA A 70 3.75 -11.40 7.17
C ALA A 70 3.24 -12.21 8.38
N GLU A 71 1.93 -12.25 8.62
CA GLU A 71 1.34 -12.92 9.80
C GLU A 71 1.52 -14.44 9.78
N VAL A 72 1.27 -15.09 8.64
CA VAL A 72 1.39 -16.56 8.50
C VAL A 72 2.33 -16.91 7.35
N ARG A 73 3.37 -17.66 7.68
CA ARG A 73 4.37 -18.11 6.71
C ARG A 73 3.72 -18.82 5.51
N GLU A 74 4.10 -18.38 4.31
CA GLU A 74 3.69 -18.97 3.02
C GLU A 74 2.16 -18.94 2.80
N ARG A 75 1.45 -18.03 3.49
CA ARG A 75 0.00 -17.81 3.38
C ARG A 75 -0.30 -16.33 3.27
N ILE A 76 -1.51 -16.02 2.81
CA ILE A 76 -2.05 -14.66 2.82
C ILE A 76 -3.25 -14.65 3.77
N CYS A 77 -3.23 -13.76 4.75
CA CYS A 77 -4.35 -13.60 5.69
C CYS A 77 -5.18 -12.40 5.25
N TRP A 78 -6.42 -12.66 4.80
CA TRP A 78 -7.27 -11.65 4.18
C TRP A 78 -8.24 -11.06 5.19
N GLU A 79 -8.30 -9.74 5.26
CA GLU A 79 -9.31 -9.00 6.02
C GLU A 79 -10.15 -8.12 5.09
N GLU A 80 -11.43 -7.99 5.41
CA GLU A 80 -12.33 -7.10 4.67
C GLU A 80 -11.86 -5.67 4.88
N TYR A 81 -11.63 -4.96 3.79
CA TYR A 81 -10.97 -3.66 3.82
C TYR A 81 -11.65 -2.76 2.79
N SER A 82 -11.77 -1.46 3.04
CA SER A 82 -12.31 -0.53 2.04
C SER A 82 -11.21 0.20 1.28
N MET A 83 -11.55 0.84 0.16
CA MET A 83 -10.62 1.71 -0.55
C MET A 83 -10.26 2.95 0.29
N ASP A 84 -11.19 3.44 1.12
CA ASP A 84 -10.91 4.56 2.03
C ASP A 84 -9.87 4.13 3.07
N ASP A 85 -9.99 2.91 3.63
CA ASP A 85 -8.99 2.38 4.57
C ASP A 85 -7.61 2.22 3.91
N VAL A 86 -7.56 1.81 2.62
CA VAL A 86 -6.32 1.76 1.84
C VAL A 86 -5.67 3.14 1.74
N ILE A 87 -6.46 4.15 1.40
CA ILE A 87 -5.95 5.52 1.25
C ILE A 87 -5.45 6.04 2.59
N ASP A 88 -6.22 5.84 3.66
CA ASP A 88 -5.85 6.25 5.02
C ASP A 88 -4.52 5.60 5.45
N ALA A 89 -4.36 4.28 5.24
CA ALA A 89 -3.13 3.56 5.57
C ALA A 89 -1.93 4.07 4.75
N VAL A 90 -2.09 4.24 3.44
CA VAL A 90 -1.01 4.73 2.56
C VAL A 90 -0.58 6.16 2.94
N CYS A 91 -1.53 7.03 3.28
CA CYS A 91 -1.28 8.37 3.78
C CYS A 91 -0.55 8.36 5.14
N GLU A 92 -0.97 7.50 6.07
CA GLU A 92 -0.33 7.33 7.37
C GLU A 92 1.13 6.85 7.21
N TRP A 93 1.35 5.81 6.40
CA TRP A 93 2.70 5.31 6.12
C TRP A 93 3.57 6.35 5.43
N ASN A 94 3.07 7.07 4.43
CA ASN A 94 3.82 8.16 3.81
C ASN A 94 4.26 9.20 4.86
N TYR A 95 3.34 9.62 5.73
CA TYR A 95 3.62 10.58 6.79
C TYR A 95 4.71 10.08 7.74
N GLU A 96 4.63 8.83 8.20
CA GLU A 96 5.66 8.22 9.05
C GLU A 96 7.03 8.20 8.37
N LEU A 97 7.09 7.77 7.10
CA LEU A 97 8.35 7.73 6.35
C LEU A 97 8.93 9.14 6.12
N VAL A 98 8.09 10.17 5.94
CA VAL A 98 8.51 11.57 5.85
C VAL A 98 9.18 12.00 7.17
N LEU A 99 8.57 11.70 8.31
CA LEU A 99 9.14 12.02 9.62
C LEU A 99 10.47 11.30 9.86
N GLU A 100 10.57 10.04 9.47
CA GLU A 100 11.84 9.30 9.53
C GLU A 100 12.92 9.93 8.65
N ALA A 101 12.58 10.27 7.40
CA ALA A 101 13.52 10.90 6.47
C ALA A 101 13.98 12.27 6.99
N GLU A 102 13.08 13.03 7.62
CA GLU A 102 13.39 14.30 8.26
C GLU A 102 14.32 14.13 9.48
N ALA A 103 14.08 13.12 10.32
CA ALA A 103 14.96 12.84 11.44
C ALA A 103 16.38 12.46 10.97
N GLN A 104 16.47 11.61 9.93
CA GLN A 104 17.74 11.18 9.34
C GLN A 104 18.52 12.35 8.73
N ARG A 105 17.88 13.21 7.92
CA ARG A 105 18.59 14.35 7.30
C ARG A 105 19.08 15.38 8.32
N ASN A 106 18.43 15.46 9.48
CA ASN A 106 18.79 16.40 10.54
C ASN A 106 19.94 15.88 11.42
N ASN A 107 20.26 14.59 11.34
CA ASN A 107 21.36 13.97 12.07
C ASN A 107 22.16 12.97 11.20
N PRO A 108 22.76 13.42 10.08
CA PRO A 108 23.47 12.54 9.16
C PRO A 108 24.87 12.18 9.68
N GLU A 109 25.33 10.95 9.37
CA GLU A 109 26.69 10.53 9.72
C GLU A 109 27.76 11.26 8.88
N ASP A 110 27.46 11.47 7.60
CA ASP A 110 28.30 12.18 6.66
C ASP A 110 27.49 12.85 5.54
N PHE A 111 28.17 13.48 4.57
CA PHE A 111 27.51 14.15 3.46
C PHE A 111 26.75 13.19 2.52
N VAL A 112 27.21 11.94 2.38
CA VAL A 112 26.55 10.95 1.52
C VAL A 112 25.24 10.51 2.16
N ASP A 113 25.24 10.32 3.48
CA ASP A 113 24.05 10.01 4.26
C ASP A 113 23.03 11.16 4.24
N PHE A 114 23.49 12.40 4.39
CA PHE A 114 22.66 13.59 4.19
C PHE A 114 22.03 13.62 2.79
N ALA A 115 22.81 13.39 1.73
CA ALA A 115 22.30 13.46 0.38
C ALA A 115 21.22 12.39 0.11
N LYS A 116 21.41 11.16 0.62
CA LYS A 116 20.43 10.08 0.51
C LYS A 116 19.13 10.40 1.26
N SER A 117 19.23 10.84 2.51
CA SER A 117 18.07 11.17 3.34
C SER A 117 17.32 12.38 2.80
N GLN A 118 18.03 13.40 2.28
CA GLN A 118 17.43 14.54 1.59
C GLN A 118 16.64 14.11 0.34
N SER A 119 17.24 13.31 -0.55
CA SER A 119 16.53 12.83 -1.75
C SER A 119 15.33 11.95 -1.40
N ARG A 120 15.43 11.12 -0.35
CA ARG A 120 14.29 10.32 0.14
C ARG A 120 13.18 11.23 0.65
N TYR A 121 13.50 12.24 1.47
CA TYR A 121 12.53 13.20 1.98
C TYR A 121 11.81 13.94 0.84
N GLU A 122 12.54 14.46 -0.15
CA GLU A 122 11.95 15.19 -1.27
C GLU A 122 10.99 14.32 -2.09
N ARG A 123 11.36 13.05 -2.33
CA ARG A 123 10.48 12.09 -3.00
C ARG A 123 9.20 11.85 -2.18
N LEU A 124 9.32 11.59 -0.89
CA LEU A 124 8.18 11.30 -0.02
C LEU A 124 7.22 12.51 0.09
N LYS A 125 7.74 13.75 0.12
CA LYS A 125 6.90 14.95 0.06
C LYS A 125 6.19 15.14 -1.28
N ALA A 126 6.79 14.70 -2.38
CA ALA A 126 6.13 14.73 -3.69
C ALA A 126 5.03 13.66 -3.80
N GLU A 127 5.20 12.53 -3.13
CA GLU A 127 4.18 11.48 -2.97
C GLU A 127 3.04 11.95 -2.07
N GLU A 128 3.35 12.55 -0.91
CA GLU A 128 2.36 13.17 -0.01
C GLU A 128 1.42 14.11 -0.78
N ALA A 129 1.98 15.01 -1.60
CA ALA A 129 1.20 15.95 -2.41
C ALA A 129 0.39 15.30 -3.55
N THR A 130 0.61 14.02 -3.84
CA THR A 130 -0.20 13.24 -4.78
C THR A 130 -1.27 12.43 -4.04
N LEU A 131 -1.07 12.13 -2.77
CA LEU A 131 -2.01 11.38 -1.92
C LEU A 131 -3.05 12.28 -1.22
N ASP A 132 -2.71 13.56 -0.98
CA ASP A 132 -3.58 14.63 -0.44
C ASP A 132 -4.54 15.21 -1.50
#